data_AF-A0A519V671-F1
#
_entry.id   AF-A0A519V671-F1
#
_cell.length_a   1.000
_cell.length_b   1.000
_cell.length_c   1.000
_cell.angle_alpha   90.00
_cell.angle_beta   90.00
_cell.angle_gamma   90.00
#
_symmetry.space_group_name_H-M   'P 1'
#
loop_
_entity.id
_entity.type
_entity.pdbx_description
1 polymer ?
#
loop_
_entity_poly.entity_id
_entity_poly.type
_entity_poly.pdbx_seq_one_letter_code
_entity_poly.pdbx_strand_id
1 'polypeptide(L)'
;MLDMLRRPYLERTSASRGRSHYHFADDQGHAADIYTTTESLSREQMLSPTLSVGPPAAEQFSAIVVGAQVGQSAAWYLELPAPPQPLRPADPTAVAGRVGDETRVLLTLQRLPHPPLTLRTGRRVPWPAPGQPGGIAVLYQQQRIGYIDYATAQPSVWLRTDLPADLRFLTAACLSAVLLRSGW
;
A
#
# COMPACT_ATOMS: atom_id res chain seq x y z
N MET A 1 -11.12 3.08 15.76
CA MET A 1 -11.08 4.54 15.47
C MET A 1 -9.88 4.81 14.56
N LEU A 2 -10.00 5.63 13.50
CA LEU A 2 -8.87 5.94 12.61
C LEU A 2 -8.20 7.24 13.01
N ASP A 3 -6.90 7.33 12.77
CA ASP A 3 -6.10 8.55 12.92
C ASP A 3 -5.36 8.87 11.62
N MET A 4 -5.12 10.15 11.39
CA MET A 4 -4.32 10.60 10.26
C MET A 4 -2.85 10.34 10.60
N LEU A 5 -2.16 9.60 9.74
CA LEU A 5 -0.75 9.36 9.96
C LEU A 5 0.04 10.67 9.81
N ARG A 6 0.84 11.02 10.83
CA ARG A 6 2.06 11.78 10.58
C ARG A 6 3.00 10.86 9.81
N ARG A 7 3.38 11.28 8.60
CA ARG A 7 4.06 10.41 7.64
C ARG A 7 5.39 9.91 8.25
N PRO A 8 5.61 8.59 8.38
CA PRO A 8 6.94 8.04 8.57
C PRO A 8 7.95 8.60 7.55
N TYR A 9 9.21 8.66 7.96
CA TYR A 9 10.29 9.18 7.12
C TYR A 9 10.53 8.21 5.98
N LEU A 10 10.52 8.74 4.74
CA LEU A 10 10.79 7.97 3.53
C LEU A 10 11.93 8.65 2.78
N GLU A 11 13.00 7.90 2.55
CA GLU A 11 14.17 8.35 1.81
C GLU A 11 14.40 7.45 0.60
N ARG A 12 14.61 8.03 -0.58
CA ARG A 12 14.99 7.29 -1.77
C ARG A 12 16.49 7.04 -1.73
N THR A 13 16.87 5.78 -1.56
CA THR A 13 18.28 5.37 -1.44
C THR A 13 18.92 5.08 -2.79
N SER A 14 18.16 4.57 -3.77
CA SER A 14 18.66 4.36 -5.13
C SER A 14 17.55 4.29 -6.19
N ALA A 15 17.94 4.50 -7.45
CA ALA A 15 17.08 4.24 -8.58
C ALA A 15 17.83 3.92 -9.87
N SER A 16 17.32 2.90 -10.55
CA SER A 16 17.68 2.56 -11.93
C SER A 16 16.41 2.56 -12.77
N ARG A 17 16.54 2.42 -14.10
CA ARG A 17 15.37 2.41 -15.00
C ARG A 17 14.35 1.35 -14.55
N GLY A 18 13.14 1.79 -14.21
CA GLY A 18 12.04 0.92 -13.77
C GLY A 18 12.14 0.33 -12.36
N ARG A 19 13.17 0.68 -11.56
CA ARG A 19 13.37 0.16 -10.20
C ARG A 19 13.70 1.28 -9.22
N SER A 20 13.25 1.15 -7.98
CA SER A 20 13.63 2.10 -6.92
C SER A 20 13.69 1.40 -5.56
N HIS A 21 14.58 1.89 -4.71
CA HIS A 21 14.71 1.47 -3.32
C HIS A 21 14.48 2.68 -2.44
N TYR A 22 13.67 2.47 -1.39
CA TYR A 22 13.38 3.45 -0.37
C TYR A 22 13.60 2.86 1.01
N HIS A 23 14.13 3.66 1.91
CA HIS A 23 14.17 3.37 3.33
C HIS A 23 13.01 4.06 4.03
N PHE A 24 12.31 3.33 4.89
CA PHE A 24 11.11 3.77 5.57
C PHE A 24 11.24 3.51 7.07
N ALA A 25 11.17 4.56 7.89
CA ALA A 25 11.32 4.43 9.34
C ALA A 25 10.32 5.30 10.10
N ASP A 26 10.00 4.89 11.33
CA ASP A 26 9.20 5.68 12.27
C ASP A 26 9.99 6.09 13.53
N ASP A 27 9.41 7.02 14.29
CA ASP A 27 10.01 7.56 15.52
C ASP A 27 10.12 6.52 16.65
N GLN A 28 9.55 5.32 16.48
CA GLN A 28 9.58 4.24 17.44
C GLN A 28 10.70 3.23 17.16
N GLY A 29 11.51 3.47 16.11
CA GLY A 29 12.63 2.62 15.73
C GLY A 29 12.25 1.45 14.82
N HIS A 30 11.01 1.39 14.33
CA HIS A 30 10.68 0.44 13.27
C HIS A 30 11.28 0.94 11.95
N ALA A 31 11.84 0.02 11.17
CA ALA A 31 12.41 0.32 9.86
C ALA A 31 12.04 -0.76 8.86
N ALA A 32 11.83 -0.35 7.61
CA ALA A 32 11.66 -1.24 6.48
C ALA A 32 12.29 -0.65 5.22
N ASP A 33 12.80 -1.54 4.38
CA ASP A 33 13.21 -1.21 3.02
C ASP A 33 12.09 -1.58 2.04
N ILE A 34 11.75 -0.65 1.16
CA ILE A 34 10.74 -0.81 0.12
C ILE A 34 11.46 -0.85 -1.22
N TYR A 35 11.43 -2.00 -1.87
CA TYR A 35 11.94 -2.20 -3.22
C TYR A 35 10.77 -2.21 -4.19
N THR A 36 10.80 -1.36 -5.21
CA THR A 36 9.73 -1.25 -6.20
C THR A 36 10.25 -1.54 -7.60
N THR A 37 9.39 -2.15 -8.43
CA THR A 37 9.66 -2.36 -9.84
C THR A 37 8.40 -2.13 -10.68
N THR A 38 8.59 -1.64 -11.90
CA THR A 38 7.54 -1.57 -12.94
C THR A 38 7.49 -2.84 -13.81
N GLU A 39 8.37 -3.81 -13.55
CA GLU A 39 8.40 -5.12 -14.21
C GLU A 39 7.56 -6.12 -13.39
N SER A 40 6.77 -6.96 -14.07
CA SER A 40 6.14 -8.11 -13.41
C SER A 40 7.24 -9.11 -13.02
N LEU A 41 7.39 -9.35 -11.73
CA LEU A 41 8.32 -10.34 -11.20
C LEU A 41 7.52 -11.52 -10.65
N SER A 42 7.95 -12.75 -10.99
CA SER A 42 7.46 -13.93 -10.28
C SER A 42 7.91 -13.86 -8.82
N ARG A 43 7.16 -14.52 -7.92
CA ARG A 43 7.53 -14.56 -6.50
C ARG A 43 8.94 -15.11 -6.28
N GLU A 44 9.35 -16.09 -7.06
CA GLU A 44 10.71 -16.66 -7.05
C GLU A 44 11.77 -15.63 -7.49
N GLN A 45 11.46 -14.77 -8.46
CA GLN A 45 12.36 -13.69 -8.89
C GLN A 45 12.49 -12.61 -7.81
N MET A 46 11.40 -12.31 -7.09
CA MET A 46 11.40 -11.34 -5.98
C MET A 46 12.20 -11.85 -4.76
N LEU A 47 12.31 -13.16 -4.57
CA LEU A 47 13.06 -13.82 -3.49
C LEU A 47 14.57 -13.95 -3.75
N SER A 48 15.03 -13.74 -4.99
CA SER A 48 16.44 -13.89 -5.33
C SER A 48 17.23 -12.62 -5.01
N PRO A 49 18.38 -12.71 -4.30
CA PRO A 49 19.26 -11.56 -4.06
C PRO A 49 19.90 -11.03 -5.36
N THR A 50 19.79 -11.78 -6.46
CA THR A 50 20.19 -11.39 -7.81
C THR A 50 18.98 -11.51 -8.74
N LEU A 51 18.23 -10.43 -8.89
CA LEU A 51 17.12 -10.27 -9.83
C LEU A 51 17.62 -10.34 -11.29
N SER A 52 17.52 -11.52 -11.90
CA SER A 52 17.77 -11.73 -13.34
C SER A 52 16.45 -11.80 -14.12
N VAL A 53 16.36 -11.04 -15.22
CA VAL A 53 15.12 -10.62 -15.90
C VAL A 53 14.77 -11.55 -17.07
N GLY A 54 13.53 -12.02 -17.11
CA GLY A 54 12.86 -12.52 -18.32
C GLY A 54 11.89 -11.46 -18.90
N PRO A 55 11.46 -11.58 -20.17
CA PRO A 55 10.70 -10.53 -20.84
C PRO A 55 9.36 -10.23 -20.12
N PRO A 56 8.97 -8.95 -20.04
CA PRO A 56 7.89 -8.50 -19.16
C PRO A 56 6.51 -8.96 -19.63
N ALA A 57 5.76 -9.59 -18.73
CA ALA A 57 4.30 -9.63 -18.83
C ALA A 57 3.74 -8.28 -18.33
N ALA A 58 2.74 -7.75 -19.04
CA ALA A 58 2.18 -6.40 -18.95
C ALA A 58 2.12 -5.72 -17.56
N GLU A 59 2.69 -4.51 -17.47
CA GLU A 59 2.44 -3.39 -16.53
C GLU A 59 1.89 -3.69 -15.11
N GLN A 60 2.47 -4.65 -14.39
CA GLN A 60 2.22 -4.85 -12.97
C GLN A 60 3.25 -4.06 -12.15
N PHE A 61 2.78 -3.38 -11.10
CA PHE A 61 3.68 -2.81 -10.11
C PHE A 61 3.82 -3.81 -8.98
N SER A 62 5.06 -4.23 -8.73
CA SER A 62 5.40 -5.12 -7.64
C SER A 62 6.33 -4.39 -6.67
N ALA A 63 6.09 -4.57 -5.38
CA ALA A 63 7.00 -4.10 -4.34
C ALA A 63 7.26 -5.18 -3.30
N ILE A 64 8.44 -5.10 -2.68
CA ILE A 64 8.79 -5.89 -1.49
C ILE A 64 9.01 -4.91 -0.35
N VAL A 65 8.35 -5.16 0.78
CA VAL A 65 8.62 -4.49 2.05
C VAL A 65 9.40 -5.46 2.93
N VAL A 66 10.66 -5.15 3.23
CA VAL A 66 11.57 -5.95 4.06
C VAL A 66 11.81 -5.26 5.39
N GLY A 67 11.76 -5.98 6.52
CA GLY A 67 12.01 -5.46 7.87
C GLY A 67 10.74 -5.21 8.68
N ALA A 68 9.57 -5.10 8.03
CA ALA A 68 8.28 -5.02 8.71
C ALA A 68 7.87 -6.41 9.23
N GLN A 69 8.26 -6.75 10.46
CA GLN A 69 7.95 -8.05 11.07
C GLN A 69 6.46 -8.14 11.42
N VAL A 70 5.73 -9.14 10.93
CA VAL A 70 4.38 -9.49 11.43
C VAL A 70 4.29 -11.00 11.61
N GLY A 71 4.20 -11.45 12.86
CA GLY A 71 4.30 -12.88 13.18
C GLY A 71 5.73 -13.38 12.92
N GLN A 72 5.89 -14.40 12.07
CA GLN A 72 7.21 -14.96 11.71
C GLN A 72 7.80 -14.36 10.43
N SER A 73 7.04 -13.56 9.68
CA SER A 73 7.44 -13.04 8.38
C SER A 73 7.99 -11.60 8.50
N ALA A 74 9.15 -11.35 7.89
CA ALA A 74 9.81 -10.05 7.81
C ALA A 74 9.78 -9.42 6.41
N ALA A 75 9.31 -10.18 5.41
CA ALA A 75 9.28 -9.77 4.01
C ALA A 75 7.86 -9.93 3.46
N TRP A 76 7.34 -8.85 2.87
CA TRP A 76 5.96 -8.78 2.38
C TRP A 76 5.93 -8.34 0.92
N TYR A 77 5.29 -9.15 0.09
CA TYR A 77 5.06 -8.90 -1.33
C TYR A 77 3.81 -8.08 -1.50
N LEU A 78 3.93 -6.92 -2.13
CA LEU A 78 2.82 -6.10 -2.57
C LEU A 78 2.65 -6.23 -4.07
N GLU A 79 1.51 -6.78 -4.48
CA GLU A 79 1.12 -6.90 -5.88
C GLU A 79 0.02 -5.89 -6.18
N LEU A 80 0.26 -4.99 -7.14
CA LEU A 80 -0.74 -4.04 -7.60
C LEU A 80 -1.01 -4.26 -9.10
N PRO A 81 -2.23 -4.67 -9.51
CA PRO A 81 -2.60 -4.82 -10.91
C PRO A 81 -2.46 -3.47 -11.65
N ALA A 82 -2.20 -3.52 -12.97
CA ALA A 82 -2.17 -2.35 -13.85
C ALA A 82 -3.36 -1.40 -13.54
N PRO A 83 -3.16 -0.07 -13.55
CA PRO A 83 -4.28 0.84 -13.40
C PRO A 83 -5.31 0.51 -14.49
N PRO A 84 -6.60 0.33 -14.16
CA PRO A 84 -7.59 0.02 -15.16
C PRO A 84 -7.66 1.17 -16.18
N GLN A 85 -7.73 0.82 -17.46
CA GLN A 85 -8.20 1.70 -18.54
C GLN A 85 -9.52 2.39 -18.15
N PRO A 86 -9.87 3.55 -18.73
CA PRO A 86 -10.85 4.49 -18.19
C PRO A 86 -12.11 3.82 -17.64
N LEU A 87 -12.38 4.16 -16.38
CA LEU A 87 -13.38 3.56 -15.51
C LEU A 87 -14.76 3.54 -16.20
N ARG A 88 -15.22 2.35 -16.61
CA ARG A 88 -16.66 2.05 -16.46
C ARG A 88 -17.04 2.29 -15.00
N PRO A 89 -18.29 2.67 -14.67
CA PRO A 89 -18.73 2.89 -13.29
C PRO A 89 -18.18 1.76 -12.41
N ALA A 90 -17.19 2.11 -11.59
CA ALA A 90 -16.27 1.14 -11.04
C ALA A 90 -17.04 0.10 -10.24
N ASP A 91 -16.76 -1.19 -10.44
CA ASP A 91 -17.14 -2.19 -9.45
C ASP A 91 -16.51 -1.74 -8.12
N PRO A 92 -17.32 -1.28 -7.15
CA PRO A 92 -16.84 -0.68 -5.91
C PRO A 92 -16.23 -1.72 -4.97
N THR A 93 -16.06 -2.97 -5.42
CA THR A 93 -15.45 -4.08 -4.69
C THR A 93 -14.18 -4.64 -5.36
N ALA A 94 -13.76 -4.06 -6.49
CA ALA A 94 -12.60 -4.55 -7.23
C ALA A 94 -11.33 -4.50 -6.37
N VAL A 95 -10.66 -5.65 -6.25
CA VAL A 95 -9.37 -5.80 -5.57
C VAL A 95 -8.34 -4.94 -6.29
N ALA A 96 -7.80 -3.96 -5.57
CA ALA A 96 -6.81 -3.00 -6.04
C ALA A 96 -5.37 -3.49 -5.83
N GLY A 97 -5.20 -4.58 -5.08
CA GLY A 97 -3.90 -5.17 -4.78
C GLY A 97 -3.96 -6.14 -3.62
N ARG A 98 -2.85 -6.84 -3.37
CA ARG A 98 -2.70 -7.81 -2.28
C ARG A 98 -1.33 -7.67 -1.63
N VAL A 99 -1.26 -7.91 -0.33
CA VAL A 99 -0.02 -8.00 0.44
C VAL A 99 0.05 -9.38 1.07
N GLY A 100 1.11 -10.11 0.83
CA GLY A 100 1.28 -11.47 1.35
C GLY A 100 2.73 -11.87 1.54
N ASP A 101 2.91 -13.01 2.18
CA ASP A 101 4.19 -13.71 2.30
C ASP A 101 4.12 -15.05 1.57
N GLU A 102 5.18 -15.85 1.71
CA GLU A 102 5.30 -17.30 1.48
C GLU A 102 4.00 -18.11 1.39
N THR A 103 3.19 -17.92 2.42
CA THR A 103 2.20 -18.87 2.88
C THR A 103 0.78 -18.33 2.77
N ARG A 104 0.62 -17.00 2.72
CA ARG A 104 -0.70 -16.38 2.83
C ARG A 104 -0.74 -14.95 2.30
N VAL A 105 -1.95 -14.54 1.94
CA VAL A 105 -2.30 -13.12 1.82
C VAL A 105 -2.66 -12.59 3.21
N LEU A 106 -1.98 -11.55 3.66
CA LEU A 106 -2.25 -10.89 4.93
C LEU A 106 -3.22 -9.72 4.75
N LEU A 107 -2.95 -8.85 3.77
CA LEU A 107 -3.74 -7.64 3.50
C LEU A 107 -4.33 -7.68 2.09
N THR A 108 -5.56 -7.17 1.96
CA THR A 108 -6.20 -6.95 0.68
C THR A 108 -6.44 -5.46 0.49
N LEU A 109 -6.06 -4.93 -0.67
CA LEU A 109 -6.34 -3.55 -1.04
C LEU A 109 -7.60 -3.55 -1.91
N GLN A 110 -8.55 -2.67 -1.61
CA GLN A 110 -9.80 -2.54 -2.36
C GLN A 110 -10.06 -1.08 -2.74
N ARG A 111 -10.50 -0.87 -3.98
CA ARG A 111 -11.02 0.43 -4.41
C ARG A 111 -12.39 0.60 -3.78
N LEU A 112 -12.54 1.60 -2.92
CA LEU A 112 -13.83 1.92 -2.32
C LEU A 112 -14.21 3.35 -2.67
N PRO A 113 -15.52 3.63 -2.90
CA PRO A 113 -16.02 5.00 -2.81
C PRO A 113 -15.68 5.54 -1.43
N HIS A 114 -15.45 6.85 -1.34
CA HIS A 114 -15.01 7.49 -0.11
C HIS A 114 -15.98 7.15 1.04
N PRO A 115 -15.54 6.38 2.04
CA PRO A 115 -16.45 5.89 3.06
C PRO A 115 -16.70 6.98 4.11
N PRO A 116 -17.75 6.83 4.95
CA PRO A 116 -17.90 7.74 6.08
C PRO A 116 -16.80 7.42 7.08
N LEU A 117 -15.78 8.28 7.15
CA LEU A 117 -14.71 8.19 8.14
C LEU A 117 -15.07 9.05 9.34
N THR A 118 -15.03 8.43 10.53
CA THR A 118 -15.11 9.15 11.80
C THR A 118 -13.71 9.22 12.39
N LEU A 119 -13.22 10.46 12.54
CA LEU A 119 -11.90 10.74 13.10
C LEU A 119 -11.87 10.41 14.59
N ARG A 120 -10.65 10.26 15.12
CA ARG A 120 -10.44 10.17 16.56
C ARG A 120 -11.02 11.34 17.35
N THR A 121 -11.05 12.52 16.74
CA THR A 121 -11.65 13.72 17.31
C THR A 121 -13.18 13.75 17.24
N GLY A 122 -13.83 12.69 16.74
CA GLY A 122 -15.28 12.64 16.51
C GLY A 122 -15.75 13.38 15.26
N ARG A 123 -14.87 14.14 14.60
CA ARG A 123 -15.17 14.84 13.34
C ARG A 123 -15.44 13.83 12.24
N ARG A 124 -16.45 14.09 11.41
CA ARG A 124 -16.72 13.30 10.19
C ARG A 124 -16.00 13.91 9.00
N VAL A 125 -15.46 13.06 8.13
CA VAL A 125 -14.92 13.48 6.84
C VAL A 125 -16.09 13.63 5.85
N PRO A 126 -16.22 14.78 5.17
CA PRO A 126 -17.32 15.00 4.23
C PRO A 126 -17.25 14.04 3.03
N TRP A 127 -18.41 13.57 2.58
CA TRP A 127 -18.51 12.73 1.40
C TRP A 127 -18.12 13.53 0.14
N PRO A 128 -17.31 12.98 -0.78
CA PRO A 128 -16.95 13.67 -2.01
C PRO A 128 -18.16 13.72 -2.94
N ALA A 129 -18.16 14.69 -3.85
CA ALA A 129 -19.21 14.79 -4.85
C ALA A 129 -19.29 13.50 -5.70
N PRO A 130 -20.48 13.08 -6.14
CA PRO A 130 -20.64 11.96 -7.07
C PRO A 130 -19.72 12.11 -8.29
N GLY A 131 -19.04 11.02 -8.68
CA GLY A 131 -18.09 11.02 -9.80
C GLY A 131 -16.65 11.42 -9.44
N GLN A 132 -16.36 11.79 -8.20
CA GLN A 132 -14.98 11.95 -7.74
C GLN A 132 -14.30 10.59 -7.48
N PRO A 133 -12.97 10.49 -7.71
CA PRO A 133 -12.23 9.28 -7.40
C PRO A 133 -12.35 9.00 -5.90
N GLY A 134 -12.74 7.77 -5.56
CA GLY A 134 -12.73 7.28 -4.18
C GLY A 134 -11.30 7.08 -3.67
N GLY A 135 -11.09 6.02 -2.91
CA GLY A 135 -9.79 5.71 -2.33
C GLY A 135 -9.45 4.24 -2.33
N ILE A 136 -8.31 3.92 -1.72
CA ILE A 136 -7.86 2.53 -1.53
C ILE A 136 -7.96 2.19 -0.06
N ALA A 137 -8.83 1.26 0.29
CA ALA A 137 -8.91 0.69 1.61
C ALA A 137 -7.97 -0.50 1.76
N VAL A 138 -7.33 -0.61 2.93
CA VAL A 138 -6.56 -1.79 3.33
C VAL A 138 -7.39 -2.61 4.30
N LEU A 139 -7.58 -3.87 3.96
CA LEU A 139 -8.33 -4.84 4.73
C LEU A 139 -7.39 -5.87 5.34
N TYR A 140 -7.54 -6.13 6.63
CA TYR A 140 -6.97 -7.27 7.34
C TYR A 140 -8.11 -8.10 7.89
N GLN A 141 -8.17 -9.39 7.55
CA GLN A 141 -9.28 -10.28 7.94
C GLN A 141 -10.67 -9.69 7.62
N GLN A 142 -10.82 -9.11 6.42
CA GLN A 142 -12.04 -8.40 5.96
C GLN A 142 -12.42 -7.13 6.76
N GLN A 143 -11.62 -6.74 7.75
CA GLN A 143 -11.81 -5.48 8.47
C GLN A 143 -10.92 -4.40 7.89
N ARG A 144 -11.48 -3.21 7.71
CA ARG A 144 -10.73 -2.04 7.28
C ARG A 144 -9.81 -1.55 8.39
N ILE A 145 -8.52 -1.51 8.07
CA ILE A 145 -7.46 -1.10 8.98
C ILE A 145 -6.66 0.10 8.47
N GLY A 146 -6.79 0.44 7.19
CA GLY A 146 -6.17 1.61 6.58
C GLY A 146 -6.96 2.14 5.38
N TYR A 147 -6.70 3.39 4.98
CA TYR A 147 -7.33 4.01 3.82
C TYR A 147 -6.45 5.14 3.26
N ILE A 148 -6.25 5.15 1.94
CA ILE A 148 -5.77 6.34 1.21
C ILE A 148 -6.97 7.04 0.60
N ASP A 149 -7.11 8.31 0.93
CA ASP A 149 -8.10 9.20 0.35
C ASP A 149 -7.47 10.05 -0.76
N TYR A 150 -7.98 9.92 -1.99
CA TYR A 150 -7.55 10.71 -3.15
C TYR A 150 -8.49 11.90 -3.45
N ALA A 151 -9.52 12.14 -2.63
CA ALA A 151 -10.45 13.24 -2.86
C ALA A 151 -9.81 14.63 -2.68
N THR A 152 -8.69 14.71 -1.96
CA THR A 152 -7.96 15.96 -1.70
C THR A 152 -6.78 16.14 -2.65
N ALA A 153 -6.37 17.39 -2.90
CA ALA A 153 -5.21 17.74 -3.74
C ALA A 153 -3.87 17.16 -3.24
N GLN A 154 -3.83 16.67 -1.99
CA GLN A 154 -2.76 15.82 -1.47
C GLN A 154 -3.43 14.59 -0.85
N PRO A 155 -3.00 13.36 -1.18
CA PRO A 155 -3.61 12.17 -0.61
C PRO A 155 -3.46 12.12 0.90
N SER A 156 -4.55 11.79 1.58
CA SER A 156 -4.56 11.62 3.04
C SER A 156 -4.52 10.14 3.40
N VAL A 157 -3.64 9.76 4.32
CA VAL A 157 -3.49 8.37 4.76
C VAL A 157 -4.05 8.22 6.17
N TRP A 158 -4.96 7.27 6.31
CA TRP A 158 -5.64 6.94 7.55
C TRP A 158 -5.28 5.53 8.00
N LEU A 159 -4.97 5.36 9.28
CA LEU A 159 -4.74 4.05 9.89
C LEU A 159 -5.53 3.85 11.17
N ARG A 160 -5.90 2.61 11.44
CA ARG A 160 -6.53 2.22 12.70
C ARG A 160 -5.48 2.22 13.82
N THR A 161 -5.82 2.84 14.95
CA THR A 161 -4.87 3.04 16.05
C THR A 161 -4.80 1.88 17.03
N ASP A 162 -5.77 0.98 16.99
CA ASP A 162 -5.95 -0.17 17.87
C ASP A 162 -5.30 -1.46 17.32
N LEU A 163 -4.41 -1.32 16.34
CA LEU A 163 -3.67 -2.44 15.74
C LEU A 163 -2.38 -2.70 16.52
N PRO A 164 -1.87 -3.94 16.51
CA PRO A 164 -0.48 -4.21 16.87
C PRO A 164 0.49 -3.30 16.09
N ALA A 165 1.55 -2.82 16.75
CA ALA A 165 2.49 -1.86 16.19
C ALA A 165 3.07 -2.32 14.84
N ASP A 166 3.56 -3.56 14.82
CA ASP A 166 4.03 -4.31 13.65
C ASP A 166 3.06 -4.29 12.46
N LEU A 167 1.79 -4.66 12.70
CA LEU A 167 0.77 -4.68 11.66
C LEU A 167 0.47 -3.27 11.16
N ARG A 168 0.45 -2.29 12.06
CA ARG A 168 0.24 -0.88 11.73
C ARG A 168 1.39 -0.34 10.88
N PHE A 169 2.63 -0.68 11.22
CA PHE A 169 3.84 -0.28 10.50
C PHE A 169 3.87 -0.90 9.10
N LEU A 170 3.62 -2.20 8.98
CA LEU A 170 3.48 -2.86 7.68
C LEU A 170 2.39 -2.20 6.82
N THR A 171 1.24 -1.88 7.43
CA THR A 171 0.15 -1.22 6.71
C THR A 171 0.59 0.16 6.21
N ALA A 172 1.29 0.94 7.03
CA ALA A 172 1.85 2.23 6.64
C ALA A 172 2.83 2.11 5.47
N ALA A 173 3.78 1.17 5.55
CA ALA A 173 4.77 0.92 4.49
C ALA A 173 4.11 0.52 3.16
N CYS A 174 3.10 -0.37 3.21
CA CYS A 174 2.32 -0.75 2.05
C CYS A 174 1.57 0.44 1.42
N LEU A 175 0.96 1.31 2.24
CA LEU A 175 0.27 2.50 1.75
C LEU A 175 1.26 3.50 1.11
N SER A 176 2.46 3.65 1.67
CA SER A 176 3.52 4.46 1.05
C SER A 176 3.92 3.91 -0.32
N ALA A 177 4.07 2.59 -0.47
CA ALA A 177 4.37 1.96 -1.75
C ALA A 177 3.27 2.21 -2.81
N VAL A 178 2.00 2.21 -2.38
CA VAL A 178 0.85 2.55 -3.25
C VAL A 178 0.88 4.01 -3.69
N LEU A 179 1.24 4.94 -2.80
CA LEU A 179 1.39 6.36 -3.12
C LEU A 179 2.55 6.60 -4.09
N LEU A 180 3.70 5.95 -3.85
CA LEU A 180 4.88 6.01 -4.73
C LEU A 180 4.54 5.57 -6.16
N ARG A 181 3.78 4.48 -6.32
CA ARG A 181 3.29 4.04 -7.63
C ARG A 181 2.45 5.11 -8.31
N SER A 182 1.65 5.83 -7.53
CA SER A 182 0.70 6.83 -8.02
C SER A 182 1.34 8.19 -8.30
N GLY A 183 2.67 8.32 -8.11
CA GLY A 183 3.43 9.54 -8.37
C GLY A 183 3.34 10.60 -7.27
N TRP A 184 3.03 10.19 -6.03
CA TRP A 184 2.92 11.07 -4.86
C TRP A 184 4.08 10.92 -3.87
#